data_AF-A0A1Q7SWL8-F1
#
_entry.id   AF-A0A1Q7SWL8-F1
#
_cell.length_a   1.000
_cell.length_b   1.000
_cell.length_c   1.000
_cell.angle_alpha   90.00
_cell.angle_beta   90.00
_cell.angle_gamma   90.00
#
_symmetry.space_group_name_H-M   'P 1'
#
loop_
_entity.id
_entity.type
_entity.pdbx_description
1 polymer ?
#
loop_
_entity_poly.entity_id
_entity_poly.type
_entity_poly.pdbx_seq_one_letter_code
_entity_poly.pdbx_strand_id
1 'polypeptide(L)' 'MPRACNGITFDCGVTREMGQDPVQVCRYFESKDVINHVHYRNVRMEAPNEKYTEVFIDEGVNDMYAVMKELVGQKYW' A
#
# COMPACT_ATOMS: atom_id res chain seq x y z
N MET A 1 10.72 -18.77 -13.74
CA MET A 1 10.96 -18.13 -12.44
C MET A 1 10.73 -16.64 -12.60
N PRO A 2 9.86 -15.98 -11.82
CA PRO A 2 9.86 -14.52 -11.74
C PRO A 2 11.25 -14.07 -11.28
N ARG A 3 11.83 -13.05 -11.92
CA ARG A 3 13.11 -12.47 -11.49
C ARG A 3 12.85 -11.53 -10.32
N ALA A 4 13.61 -11.66 -9.24
CA ALA A 4 13.58 -10.72 -8.09
C ALA A 4 13.74 -9.24 -8.51
N CYS A 5 14.44 -8.99 -9.63
CA CYS A 5 14.62 -7.64 -10.17
C CYS A 5 13.35 -7.02 -10.80
N ASN A 6 12.27 -7.79 -11.01
CA ASN A 6 11.01 -7.30 -11.55
C ASN A 6 9.95 -7.19 -10.46
N GLY A 7 10.20 -6.32 -9.49
CA GLY A 7 9.27 -6.02 -8.41
C GLY A 7 8.55 -4.69 -8.59
N ILE A 8 7.75 -4.33 -7.59
CA ILE A 8 6.95 -3.11 -7.54
C ILE A 8 7.36 -2.22 -6.37
N THR A 9 7.03 -0.94 -6.49
CA THR A 9 6.82 -0.09 -5.32
C THR A 9 5.37 -0.26 -4.88
N PHE A 10 5.17 -0.78 -3.67
CA PHE A 10 3.83 -0.84 -3.08
C PHE A 10 3.49 0.52 -2.47
N ASP A 11 2.38 1.10 -2.91
CA ASP A 11 1.90 2.39 -2.41
C ASP A 11 0.48 2.22 -1.87
N CYS A 12 0.35 2.33 -0.55
CA CYS A 12 -0.92 2.16 0.14
C CYS A 12 -1.91 3.30 -0.12
N GLY A 13 -1.43 4.51 -0.43
CA GLY A 13 -2.26 5.63 -0.87
C GLY A 13 -2.88 5.36 -2.24
N VAL A 14 -2.05 5.00 -3.24
CA VAL A 14 -2.54 4.72 -4.61
C VAL A 14 -3.53 3.57 -4.57
N THR A 15 -3.21 2.52 -3.82
CA THR A 15 -4.08 1.35 -3.69
C THR A 15 -5.48 1.74 -3.22
N ARG A 16 -5.56 2.66 -2.26
CA ARG A 16 -6.83 3.20 -1.78
C ARG A 16 -7.52 4.10 -2.81
N GLU A 17 -6.76 4.95 -3.50
CA GLU A 17 -7.27 5.80 -4.59
C GLU A 17 -7.95 4.98 -5.69
N MET A 18 -7.38 3.81 -5.98
CA MET A 18 -7.90 2.81 -6.92
C MET A 18 -9.07 1.96 -6.39
N GLY A 19 -9.57 2.29 -5.20
CA GLY A 19 -10.72 1.64 -4.57
C GLY A 19 -10.41 0.25 -3.96
N GLN A 20 -9.14 -0.11 -3.82
CA GLN A 20 -8.74 -1.39 -3.23
C GLN A 20 -8.42 -1.25 -1.74
N ASP A 21 -8.42 -2.37 -1.02
CA ASP A 21 -7.94 -2.44 0.36
C ASP A 21 -6.40 -2.62 0.36
N PRO A 22 -5.63 -1.65 0.87
CA PRO A 22 -4.18 -1.74 0.93
C PRO A 22 -3.67 -2.96 1.67
N VAL A 23 -4.34 -3.44 2.72
CA VAL A 23 -3.89 -4.62 3.49
C VAL A 23 -4.01 -5.88 2.63
N GLN A 24 -5.11 -6.03 1.90
CA GLN A 24 -5.33 -7.18 1.03
C GLN A 24 -4.38 -7.19 -0.18
N VAL A 25 -4.16 -6.01 -0.77
CA VAL A 25 -3.23 -5.86 -1.90
C VAL A 25 -1.79 -6.08 -1.46
N CYS A 26 -1.40 -5.59 -0.28
CA CYS A 26 -0.11 -5.87 0.34
C CYS A 26 0.10 -7.39 0.44
N ARG A 27 -0.81 -8.10 1.11
CA ARG A 27 -0.77 -9.56 1.23
C ARG A 27 -0.71 -10.28 -0.11
N TYR A 28 -1.42 -9.78 -1.13
CA TYR A 28 -1.39 -10.37 -2.47
C TYR A 28 -0.01 -10.26 -3.13
N PHE A 29 0.66 -9.11 -3.04
CA PHE A 29 1.99 -8.94 -3.64
C PHE A 29 3.10 -9.54 -2.80
N GLU A 30 2.97 -9.51 -1.47
CA GLU A 30 3.84 -10.25 -0.56
C GLU A 30 3.84 -11.76 -0.84
N SER A 31 2.68 -12.36 -1.13
CA SER A 31 2.59 -13.80 -1.48
C SER A 31 3.42 -14.20 -2.71
N LYS A 32 3.91 -13.22 -3.47
CA LYS A 32 4.70 -13.40 -4.70
C LYS A 32 6.15 -12.98 -4.53
N ASP A 33 6.53 -12.41 -3.39
CA ASP A 33 7.86 -11.87 -3.10
C ASP A 33 8.33 -10.86 -4.18
N VAL A 34 7.48 -9.86 -4.45
CA VAL A 34 7.74 -8.83 -5.49
C VAL A 34 7.64 -7.39 -4.99
N ILE A 35 7.52 -7.15 -3.68
CA ILE A 35 7.55 -5.79 -3.12
C ILE A 35 9.01 -5.41 -2.87
N ASN A 36 9.53 -4.44 -3.62
CA ASN A 36 10.93 -4.01 -3.52
C ASN A 36 11.09 -2.70 -2.74
N HIS A 37 10.02 -1.91 -2.66
CA HIS A 37 9.99 -0.61 -2.00
C HIS A 37 8.55 -0.30 -1.57
N VAL A 38 8.38 0.52 -0.52
CA VAL A 38 7.07 0.93 0.00
C VAL A 38 6.98 2.45 0.12
N HIS A 39 5.88 3.01 -0.36
CA HIS A 39 5.47 4.38 -0.04
C HIS A 39 4.42 4.36 1.07
N TYR A 40 4.79 4.92 2.22
CA TYR A 40 3.91 5.11 3.36
C TYR A 40 3.26 6.49 3.27
N ARG A 41 2.03 6.53 2.74
CA ARG A 41 1.24 7.75 2.66
C ARG A 41 -0.24 7.45 2.84
N ASN A 42 -0.99 8.44 3.26
CA ASN A 42 -2.41 8.32 3.50
C ASN A 42 -3.17 9.44 2.79
N VAL A 43 -4.40 9.14 2.41
CA VAL A 43 -5.25 10.02 1.63
C VAL A 43 -6.64 10.10 2.23
N ARG A 44 -7.36 11.19 1.97
CA ARG A 44 -8.82 11.23 2.10
C ARG A 44 -9.44 11.22 0.72
N MET A 45 -10.38 10.30 0.52
CA MET A 45 -11.09 10.15 -0.75
C MET A 45 -12.32 11.04 -0.76
N GLU A 46 -12.49 11.78 -1.85
CA GLU A 46 -13.72 12.52 -2.16
C GLU A 46 -14.49 11.83 -3.30
N ALA A 47 -13.76 11.39 -4.34
CA ALA A 47 -14.28 10.60 -5.46
C ALA A 47 -13.24 9.54 -5.87
N PRO A 48 -13.61 8.24 -5.93
CA PRO A 48 -12.68 7.18 -6.33
C PRO A 48 -12.01 7.46 -7.68
N ASN A 49 -10.70 7.27 -7.77
CA ASN A 49 -9.87 7.52 -8.97
C ASN A 49 -9.84 8.97 -9.51
N GLU A 50 -10.62 9.89 -8.95
CA GLU A 50 -10.80 11.24 -9.51
C GLU A 50 -10.34 12.33 -8.54
N LYS A 51 -10.73 12.22 -7.27
CA LYS A 51 -10.50 13.29 -6.30
C LYS A 51 -10.14 12.76 -4.92
N TYR A 52 -8.95 13.12 -4.48
CA TYR A 52 -8.43 12.83 -3.15
C TYR A 52 -7.49 13.94 -2.69
N THR A 53 -7.25 13.99 -1.39
CA THR A 53 -6.27 14.88 -0.78
C THR A 53 -5.25 14.05 -0.02
N GLU A 54 -3.96 14.30 -0.24
CA GLU A 54 -2.89 13.75 0.61
C GLU A 54 -2.94 14.43 1.97
N VAL A 55 -2.83 13.63 3.02
CA VAL A 55 -2.93 14.10 4.41
C VAL A 55 -1.80 13.52 5.24
N PHE A 56 -1.70 13.96 6.50
CA PHE A 56 -0.74 13.33 7.41
C PHE A 56 -1.06 11.84 7.59
N ILE A 57 -0.03 11.06 7.93
CA ILE A 57 -0.06 9.60 7.78
C ILE A 57 -1.19 8.93 8.58
N ASP A 58 -1.61 9.49 9.71
CA ASP A 58 -2.67 9.00 10.58
C ASP A 58 -4.02 9.72 10.39
N GLU A 59 -4.10 10.70 9.48
CA GLU A 59 -5.31 11.51 9.27
C GLU A 59 -6.18 11.05 8.09
N GLY A 60 -5.70 10.08 7.31
CA GLY A 60 -6.39 9.57 6.11
C GLY A 60 -7.28 8.36 6.40
N VAL A 61 -7.79 7.75 5.33
CA VAL A 61 -8.77 6.65 5.42
C VAL A 61 -8.13 5.26 5.51
N ASN A 62 -6.82 5.15 5.29
CA ASN A 62 -6.11 3.89 5.46
C ASN A 62 -5.83 3.62 6.94
N ASP A 63 -6.05 2.37 7.37
CA ASP A 63 -5.50 1.84 8.61
C ASP A 63 -4.00 1.58 8.42
N MET A 64 -3.20 2.62 8.65
CA MET A 64 -1.75 2.55 8.47
C MET A 64 -1.07 1.57 9.43
N TYR A 65 -1.65 1.34 10.61
CA TYR A 65 -1.12 0.34 11.54
C TYR A 65 -1.28 -1.06 10.97
N ALA A 66 -2.45 -1.40 10.42
CA ALA A 66 -2.66 -2.69 9.78
C ALA A 66 -1.74 -2.89 8.57
N VAL A 67 -1.56 -1.85 7.73
CA VAL A 67 -0.64 -1.89 6.58
C VAL A 67 0.80 -2.16 7.03
N MET A 68 1.31 -1.38 7.99
CA MET A 68 2.67 -1.55 8.51
C MET A 68 2.87 -2.91 9.18
N LYS A 69 1.86 -3.40 9.90
CA LYS A 69 1.91 -4.70 10.57
C LYS A 69 2.06 -5.85 9.57
N GLU A 70 1.35 -5.79 8.44
CA GLU A 70 1.49 -6.80 7.39
C GLU A 70 2.92 -6.78 6.80
N LEU A 71 3.42 -5.59 6.44
CA LEU A 71 4.77 -5.40 5.87
C LEU A 71 5.91 -5.84 6.81
N VAL A 72 5.84 -5.48 8.10
CA VAL A 72 6.84 -5.87 9.11
C VAL A 72 6.83 -7.39 9.33
N GLY A 73 5.65 -8.00 9.34
CA GLY A 73 5.49 -9.46 9.51
C GLY A 73 6.25 -10.27 8.47
N GLN A 74 6.47 -9.71 7.28
CA GLN A 74 7.13 -10.36 6.14
C GLN A 74 8.60 -9.96 5.94
N LYS A 75 9.19 -9.18 6.86
CA LYS A 75 10.59 -8.71 6.84
C LYS A 75 10.94 -7.67 5.75
N TYR A 76 9.96 -6.90 5.26
CA TYR A 76 10.20 -5.75 4.38
C TYR A 76 10.40 -4.45 5.19
N TRP A 77 11.46 -4.39 6.01
CA TRP A 77 11.85 -3.22 6.83
C TRP A 77 13.28 -2.78 6.57
#